data_AF-A0A3D1R7K1-F1
#
_entry.id   AF-A0A3D1R7K1-F1
#
_cell.length_a   1.000
_cell.length_b   1.000
_cell.length_c   1.000
_cell.angle_alpha   90.00
_cell.angle_beta   90.00
_cell.angle_gamma   90.00
#
_symmetry.space_group_name_H-M   'P 1'
#
loop_
_entity.id
_entity.type
_entity.pdbx_description
1 polymer ?
#
loop_
_entity_poly.entity_id
_entity_poly.type
_entity_poly.pdbx_seq_one_letter_code
_entity_poly.pdbx_strand_id
1 'polypeptide(L)'
;QAAVETALTLPMMLFALLGILQLTLAYHARILTEYAAFKAARAGSVYRADCRRMQQAALMALIPSMPTVKAAPSEQFVRAATA
;
A
#
# COMPACT_ATOMS: atom_id res chain seq x y z
N GLN A 1 -10.23 -42.55 9.93
CA GLN A 1 -11.07 -41.98 8.86
C GLN A 1 -11.16 -40.46 8.96
N ALA A 2 -11.56 -39.91 10.12
CA ALA A 2 -11.63 -38.45 10.35
C ALA A 2 -10.35 -37.65 10.00
N ALA A 3 -9.15 -38.25 10.14
CA ALA A 3 -7.89 -37.59 9.78
C ALA A 3 -7.74 -37.30 8.28
N VAL A 4 -8.34 -38.11 7.40
CA VAL A 4 -8.27 -37.93 5.94
C VAL A 4 -9.24 -36.83 5.51
N GLU A 5 -10.42 -36.80 6.13
CA GLU A 5 -11.44 -35.79 5.89
C GLU A 5 -10.98 -34.40 6.37
N THR A 6 -10.29 -34.32 7.50
CA THR A 6 -9.71 -33.05 7.99
C THR A 6 -8.53 -32.57 7.13
N ALA A 7 -7.69 -33.48 6.64
CA ALA A 7 -6.56 -33.14 5.79
C ALA A 7 -6.99 -32.46 4.46
N LEU A 8 -8.19 -32.77 3.96
CA LEU A 8 -8.73 -32.14 2.74
C LEU A 8 -9.56 -30.88 3.04
N THR A 9 -10.34 -30.87 4.12
CA THR A 9 -11.22 -29.74 4.45
C THR A 9 -10.45 -28.51 4.95
N LEU A 10 -9.37 -28.70 5.72
CA LEU A 10 -8.53 -27.60 6.22
C LEU A 10 -7.91 -26.73 5.10
N PRO A 11 -7.20 -27.28 4.10
CA PRO A 11 -6.62 -26.46 3.03
C PRO A 11 -7.69 -25.77 2.17
N MET A 12 -8.84 -26.42 1.93
CA MET A 12 -9.96 -25.80 1.21
C MET A 12 -10.54 -24.61 1.98
N MET A 13 -10.69 -24.72 3.30
CA MET A 13 -11.16 -23.62 4.15
C MET A 13 -10.14 -22.48 4.17
N LEU A 14 -8.85 -22.77 4.33
CA LEU A 14 -7.78 -21.77 4.32
C LEU A 14 -7.72 -21.04 2.97
N PHE A 15 -7.86 -21.76 1.86
CA PHE A 15 -7.93 -21.16 0.53
C PHE A 15 -9.11 -20.20 0.40
N ALA A 16 -10.30 -20.61 0.83
CA ALA A 16 -11.48 -19.75 0.80
C ALA A 16 -11.31 -18.50 1.69
N LEU A 17 -10.80 -18.66 2.91
CA LEU A 17 -10.57 -17.55 3.85
C LEU A 17 -9.55 -16.55 3.29
N LEU A 18 -8.40 -17.04 2.81
CA LEU A 18 -7.38 -16.20 2.19
C LEU A 18 -7.88 -15.56 0.90
N GLY A 19 -8.68 -16.26 0.10
CA GLY A 19 -9.28 -15.73 -1.12
C GLY A 19 -10.23 -14.55 -0.84
N ILE A 20 -11.13 -14.69 0.14
CA ILE A 20 -12.02 -13.61 0.57
C ILE A 20 -11.22 -12.44 1.13
N LEU A 21 -10.18 -12.72 1.93
CA LEU A 21 -9.29 -11.69 2.45
C LEU A 21 -8.63 -10.92 1.31
N GLN A 22 -8.05 -11.59 0.32
CA GLN A 22 -7.42 -10.97 -0.84
C GLN A 22 -8.39 -10.08 -1.64
N LEU A 23 -9.62 -10.56 -1.88
CA LEU A 23 -10.69 -9.78 -2.54
C LEU A 23 -11.06 -8.53 -1.74
N THR A 24 -11.16 -8.66 -0.43
CA THR A 24 -11.48 -7.55 0.49
C THR A 24 -10.38 -6.50 0.49
N LEU A 25 -9.11 -6.91 0.53
CA LEU A 25 -7.98 -6.00 0.41
C LEU A 25 -7.96 -5.26 -0.93
N ALA A 26 -8.28 -5.95 -2.03
CA ALA A 26 -8.39 -5.31 -3.35
C ALA A 26 -9.50 -4.24 -3.38
N TYR A 27 -10.62 -4.49 -2.71
CA TYR A 27 -11.69 -3.50 -2.56
C TYR A 27 -11.25 -2.30 -1.70
N HIS A 28 -10.58 -2.52 -0.57
CA HIS A 28 -10.01 -1.43 0.23
C HIS A 28 -8.98 -0.60 -0.54
N ALA A 29 -8.16 -1.22 -1.39
CA ALA A 29 -7.20 -0.51 -2.23
C ALA A 29 -7.88 0.46 -3.20
N ARG A 30 -9.05 0.10 -3.75
CA ARG A 30 -9.85 1.00 -4.61
C ARG A 30 -10.32 2.23 -3.85
N ILE A 31 -10.95 2.03 -2.69
CA ILE A 31 -11.45 3.15 -1.86
C ILE A 31 -10.31 4.09 -1.45
N LEU A 32 -9.16 3.54 -1.05
CA LEU A 32 -8.00 4.34 -0.66
C LEU A 32 -7.46 5.16 -1.85
N THR A 33 -7.48 4.60 -3.06
CA THR A 33 -7.04 5.28 -4.28
C THR A 33 -7.99 6.43 -4.66
N GLU A 34 -9.31 6.22 -4.52
CA GLU A 34 -10.31 7.27 -4.75
C GLU A 34 -10.15 8.43 -3.76
N TYR A 35 -9.91 8.10 -2.48
CA TYR A 35 -9.62 9.11 -1.46
C TYR A 35 -8.33 9.88 -1.72
N ALA A 36 -7.28 9.20 -2.21
CA ALA A 36 -6.03 9.84 -2.62
C ALA A 36 -6.24 10.79 -3.81
N ALA A 37 -7.02 10.38 -4.82
CA ALA A 37 -7.36 11.20 -5.97
C ALA A 37 -8.14 12.47 -5.55
N PHE A 38 -9.11 12.34 -4.64
CA PHE A 38 -9.84 13.48 -4.08
C PHE A 38 -8.89 14.48 -3.37
N LYS A 39 -7.98 13.98 -2.53
CA LYS A 39 -6.98 14.82 -1.86
C LYS A 39 -6.05 15.52 -2.86
N ALA A 40 -5.63 14.82 -3.91
CA ALA A 40 -4.82 15.39 -4.97
C ALA A 40 -5.56 16.51 -5.74
N ALA A 41 -6.82 16.28 -6.13
CA ALA A 41 -7.63 17.26 -6.83
C ALA A 41 -7.86 18.53 -5.99
N ARG A 42 -8.13 18.37 -4.69
CA ARG A 42 -8.26 19.50 -3.75
C ARG A 42 -6.95 20.28 -3.60
N ALA A 43 -5.82 19.59 -3.47
CA ALA A 43 -4.52 20.26 -3.44
C ALA A 43 -4.24 20.98 -4.77
N GLY A 44 -4.67 20.42 -5.90
CA GLY A 44 -4.57 21.04 -7.21
C GLY A 44 -5.32 22.36 -7.32
N SER A 45 -6.56 22.43 -6.83
CA SER A 45 -7.33 23.69 -6.87
C SER A 45 -6.74 24.78 -5.95
N VAL A 46 -6.26 24.40 -4.77
CA VAL A 46 -5.69 25.35 -3.79
C VAL A 46 -4.29 25.83 -4.21
N TYR A 47 -3.47 24.95 -4.78
CA TYR A 47 -2.07 25.22 -5.09
C TYR A 47 -1.78 25.41 -6.58
N ARG A 48 -2.77 25.88 -7.36
CA ARG A 48 -2.60 26.20 -8.79
C ARG A 48 -1.98 25.05 -9.60
N ALA A 49 -2.48 23.83 -9.40
CA ALA A 49 -2.03 22.61 -10.07
C ALA A 49 -0.53 22.30 -9.90
N ASP A 50 0.09 22.70 -8.78
CA ASP A 50 1.46 22.28 -8.44
C ASP A 50 1.53 20.75 -8.28
N CYS A 51 2.18 20.09 -9.25
CA CYS A 51 2.31 18.63 -9.27
C CYS A 51 2.99 18.08 -8.01
N ARG A 52 3.97 18.77 -7.42
CA ARG A 52 4.66 18.28 -6.22
C ARG A 52 3.74 18.27 -5.02
N ARG A 53 2.95 19.32 -4.82
CA ARG A 53 1.99 19.41 -3.71
C ARG A 53 0.82 18.44 -3.88
N MET A 54 0.35 18.25 -5.12
CA MET A 54 -0.68 17.24 -5.43
C MET A 54 -0.19 15.81 -5.14
N GLN A 55 1.04 15.49 -5.54
CA GLN A 55 1.66 14.19 -5.26
C GLN A 55 1.87 13.97 -3.76
N GLN A 56 2.34 14.98 -3.02
CA GLN A 56 2.49 14.88 -1.56
C GLN A 56 1.14 14.65 -0.86
N ALA A 57 0.08 15.33 -1.29
CA ALA A 57 -1.27 15.14 -0.74
C ALA A 57 -1.82 13.74 -1.02
N ALA A 58 -1.57 13.19 -2.22
CA ALA A 58 -1.92 11.81 -2.56
C ALA A 58 -1.09 10.81 -1.73
N LEU A 59 0.22 11.06 -1.59
CA LEU A 59 1.14 10.23 -0.82
C LEU A 59 0.71 10.15 0.64
N MET A 60 0.33 11.27 1.26
CA MET A 60 -0.19 11.32 2.63
C MET A 60 -1.45 10.46 2.81
N ALA A 61 -2.27 10.30 1.77
CA ALA A 61 -3.44 9.43 1.81
C ALA A 61 -3.07 7.94 1.76
N LEU A 62 -1.96 7.62 1.09
CA LEU A 62 -1.51 6.25 0.78
C LEU A 62 -0.38 5.76 1.70
N ILE A 63 0.06 6.56 2.69
CA ILE A 63 1.08 6.14 3.68
C ILE A 63 0.85 4.73 4.24
N PRO A 64 -0.36 4.33 4.69
CA PRO A 64 -0.54 3.01 5.29
C PRO A 64 -0.42 1.84 4.31
N SER A 65 -0.52 2.07 3.00
CA SER A 65 -0.33 1.03 1.98
C SER A 65 1.09 0.99 1.40
N MET A 66 1.96 1.93 1.79
CA MET A 66 3.31 2.01 1.28
C MET A 66 4.26 1.13 2.11
N PRO A 67 5.16 0.37 1.46
CA PRO A 67 6.25 -0.26 2.17
C PRO A 67 7.13 0.83 2.78
N THR A 68 7.56 0.64 4.03
CA THR A 68 8.56 1.51 4.65
C THR A 68 9.87 1.37 3.89
N VAL A 69 10.20 2.36 3.06
CA VAL A 69 11.54 2.44 2.47
C VAL A 69 12.50 2.76 3.60
N LYS A 70 13.26 1.76 4.05
CA LYS A 70 14.47 2.01 4.82
C LYS A 70 15.37 2.84 3.90
N ALA A 71 15.59 4.11 4.22
CA ALA A 71 16.51 4.95 3.46
C ALA A 71 17.87 4.26 3.45
N ALA A 72 18.26 3.68 2.31
CA ALA A 72 19.63 3.28 2.10
C ALA A 72 20.47 4.58 2.18
N PRO A 73 21.60 4.59 2.91
CA PRO A 73 22.48 5.75 2.92
C PRO A 73 22.83 6.07 1.46
N SER A 74 22.55 7.31 1.05
CA SER A 74 22.89 7.77 -0.30
C SER A 74 24.39 7.59 -0.52
N GLU A 75 24.83 7.29 -1.75
CA GLU A 75 26.26 7.15 -2.07
C GLU A 75 27.08 8.36 -1.61
N GLN A 76 26.46 9.53 -1.53
CA GLN A 76 27.05 10.76 -0.98
C GLN A 76 27.42 10.62 0.51
N PHE A 77 26.58 9.97 1.31
CA PHE A 77 26.86 9.72 2.74
C PHE A 77 27.97 8.68 2.90
N VAL A 78 27.99 7.62 2.08
CA VAL A 78 29.06 6.61 2.09
C VAL A 78 30.40 7.22 1.69
N ARG A 79 30.41 8.08 0.65
CA ARG A 79 31.61 8.82 0.21
C ARG A 79 32.10 9.84 1.24
N ALA A 80 31.20 10.50 1.97
CA ALA A 80 31.57 11.44 3.03
C ALA A 80 32.10 10.75 4.29
N ALA A 81 31.72 9.50 4.54
CA ALA A 81 32.21 8.72 5.69
C ALA A 81 33.52 7.95 5.40
N THR A 82 33.93 7.89 4.13
CA THR A 82 35.17 7.22 3.68
C THR A 82 36.25 8.20 3.21
N ALA A 83 36.04 9.50 3.43
CA ALA A 83 37.01 10.59 3.24
C ALA A 83 37.38 11.20 4.60
#